data_AF-A0A7W7WUT8-F1
#
_entry.id   AF-A0A7W7WUT8-F1
#
_cell.length_a   1.000
_cell.length_b   1.000
_cell.length_c   1.000
_cell.angle_alpha   90.00
_cell.angle_beta   90.00
_cell.angle_gamma   90.00
#
_symmetry.space_group_name_H-M   'P 1'
#
loop_
_entity.id
_entity.type
_entity.pdbx_description
1 polymer ?
#
loop_
_entity_poly.entity_id
_entity_poly.type
_entity_poly.pdbx_seq_one_letter_code
_entity_poly.pdbx_strand_id
1 'polypeptide(L)'
;MTTPTPPPSPDELIQATVAWLNALLDSASADVLGVAHYWDRAQSALITAATADTVGEAVTTAARKLQIETTQARTDTALLEACAVIAADYPAWQARVEREAVYLVALARVARTARKATR
;
A
#
# COMPACT_ATOMS: atom_id res chain seq x y z
N MET A 1 -14.38 -13.73 27.67
CA MET A 1 -14.23 -12.26 27.59
C MET A 1 -13.02 -11.98 26.70
N THR A 2 -13.24 -11.70 25.42
CA THR A 2 -12.17 -11.28 24.50
C THR A 2 -11.95 -9.79 24.68
N THR A 3 -10.78 -9.41 25.18
CA THR A 3 -10.34 -8.01 25.25
C THR A 3 -10.42 -7.42 23.83
N PRO A 4 -10.99 -6.23 23.62
CA PRO A 4 -10.94 -5.60 22.30
C PRO A 4 -9.47 -5.38 21.92
N THR A 5 -9.08 -5.89 20.75
CA THR A 5 -7.74 -5.64 20.20
C THR A 5 -7.54 -4.13 20.08
N PRO A 6 -6.45 -3.56 20.64
CA PRO A 6 -6.20 -2.13 20.53
C PRO A 6 -6.05 -1.73 19.06
N PRO A 7 -6.43 -0.49 18.70
CA PRO A 7 -6.19 0.02 17.36
C PRO A 7 -4.68 0.03 17.07
N PRO A 8 -4.28 -0.12 15.78
CA PRO A 8 -2.88 -0.11 15.39
C PRO A 8 -2.23 1.23 15.75
N SER A 9 -0.99 1.17 16.22
CA SER A 9 -0.17 2.33 16.45
C SER A 9 0.13 3.09 15.15
N PRO A 10 0.54 4.38 15.26
CA PRO A 10 1.03 5.14 14.11
C PRO A 10 2.08 4.39 13.29
N ASP A 11 3.05 3.76 13.92
CA ASP A 11 4.14 3.07 13.21
C ASP A 11 3.64 1.80 12.51
N GLU A 12 2.74 1.05 13.13
CA GLU A 12 2.12 -0.13 12.49
C GLU A 12 1.34 0.24 11.23
N LEU A 13 0.58 1.34 11.26
CA LEU A 13 -0.12 1.85 10.07
C LEU A 13 0.86 2.30 8.96
N ILE A 14 2.01 2.88 9.32
CA ILE A 14 3.05 3.24 8.35
C ILE A 14 3.63 1.97 7.71
N GLN A 15 4.04 0.99 8.53
CA GLN A 15 4.62 -0.26 8.03
C GLN A 15 3.62 -1.04 7.17
N ALA A 16 2.36 -1.11 7.59
CA ALA A 16 1.30 -1.73 6.81
C ALA A 16 1.11 -1.01 5.46
N THR A 17 1.09 0.33 5.44
CA THR A 17 0.96 1.09 4.17
C THR A 17 2.14 0.85 3.24
N VAL A 18 3.36 0.80 3.78
CA VAL A 18 4.59 0.50 3.03
C VAL A 18 4.56 -0.92 2.45
N ALA A 19 4.12 -1.90 3.23
CA ALA A 19 3.98 -3.28 2.80
C ALA A 19 2.89 -3.42 1.72
N TRP A 20 1.73 -2.81 1.94
CA TRP A 20 0.60 -2.76 1.01
C TRP A 20 1.02 -2.19 -0.35
N LEU A 21 1.67 -1.00 -0.35
CA LEU A 21 2.09 -0.35 -1.58
C LEU A 21 3.14 -1.17 -2.32
N ASN A 22 4.11 -1.75 -1.58
CA ASN A 22 5.12 -2.61 -2.18
C ASN A 22 4.55 -3.90 -2.77
N ALA A 23 3.55 -4.51 -2.14
CA ALA A 23 2.89 -5.70 -2.64
C ALA A 23 2.15 -5.43 -3.97
N LEU A 24 1.43 -4.31 -4.06
CA LEU A 24 0.81 -3.87 -5.31
C LEU A 24 1.86 -3.59 -6.39
N LEU A 25 2.92 -2.86 -6.04
CA LEU A 25 4.01 -2.52 -6.95
C LEU A 25 4.85 -3.74 -7.38
N ASP A 26 4.86 -4.82 -6.61
CA ASP A 26 5.44 -6.10 -6.99
C ASP A 26 4.60 -6.83 -8.06
N SER A 27 3.29 -6.59 -8.10
CA SER A 27 2.40 -7.08 -9.16
C SER A 27 2.34 -6.14 -10.37
N ALA A 28 2.73 -4.88 -10.23
CA ALA A 28 2.71 -3.91 -11.33
C ALA A 28 3.88 -4.11 -12.30
N SER A 29 3.59 -4.02 -13.60
CA SER A 29 4.63 -4.06 -14.64
C SER A 29 5.29 -2.68 -14.80
N ALA A 30 6.61 -2.62 -14.58
CA ALA A 30 7.40 -1.40 -14.81
C ALA A 30 7.43 -1.00 -16.30
N ASP A 31 7.31 -1.97 -17.21
CA ASP A 31 7.27 -1.73 -18.66
C ASP A 31 5.96 -1.06 -19.08
N VAL A 32 4.86 -1.38 -18.38
CA VAL A 32 3.53 -0.78 -18.62
C VAL A 32 3.42 0.60 -17.98
N LEU A 33 3.95 0.76 -16.76
CA LEU A 33 3.90 2.04 -16.04
C LEU A 33 4.91 3.08 -16.54
N GLY A 34 6.01 2.61 -17.16
CA GLY A 34 7.16 3.43 -17.51
C GLY A 34 8.02 3.76 -16.29
N VAL A 35 9.33 3.49 -16.39
CA VAL A 35 10.28 3.63 -15.27
C VAL A 35 10.33 5.05 -14.71
N ALA A 36 10.23 6.07 -15.57
CA ALA A 36 10.30 7.47 -15.17
C ALA A 36 9.12 7.92 -14.31
N HIS A 37 7.94 7.30 -14.46
CA HIS A 37 6.70 7.71 -13.79
C HIS A 37 6.26 6.72 -12.71
N TYR A 38 7.04 5.67 -12.47
CA TYR A 38 6.65 4.56 -11.60
C TYR A 38 6.26 5.02 -10.19
N TRP A 39 7.05 5.90 -9.57
CA TRP A 39 6.79 6.39 -8.22
C TRP A 39 5.71 7.47 -8.16
N ASP A 40 5.59 8.31 -9.19
CA ASP A 40 4.51 9.29 -9.30
C ASP A 40 3.16 8.60 -9.45
N ARG A 41 3.11 7.52 -10.26
CA ARG A 41 1.95 6.64 -10.40
C ARG A 41 1.61 5.96 -9.08
N ALA A 42 2.61 5.46 -8.35
CA ALA A 42 2.43 4.86 -7.03
C ALA A 42 1.82 5.84 -6.02
N GLN A 43 2.33 7.07 -5.96
CA GLN A 43 1.78 8.11 -5.10
C GLN A 43 0.34 8.45 -5.49
N SER A 44 0.09 8.64 -6.79
CA SER A 44 -1.24 8.96 -7.29
C SER A 44 -2.24 7.82 -7.04
N ALA A 45 -1.79 6.57 -7.13
CA ALA A 45 -2.59 5.39 -6.81
C ALA A 45 -2.93 5.32 -5.32
N LEU A 46 -1.95 5.57 -4.45
CA LEU A 46 -2.16 5.60 -3.00
C LEU A 46 -3.16 6.69 -2.59
N ILE A 47 -3.01 7.91 -3.11
CA ILE A 47 -3.92 9.03 -2.82
C ILE A 47 -5.34 8.69 -3.27
N THR A 48 -5.51 8.14 -4.47
CA THR A 48 -6.85 7.77 -4.96
C THR A 48 -7.44 6.57 -4.22
N ALA A 49 -6.62 5.62 -3.77
CA ALA A 49 -7.09 4.52 -2.94
C ALA A 49 -7.61 5.00 -1.58
N ALA A 50 -7.03 6.08 -1.03
CA ALA A 50 -7.49 6.67 0.22
C ALA A 50 -8.85 7.37 0.13
N THR A 51 -9.39 7.60 -1.07
CA THR A 51 -10.75 8.15 -1.23
C THR A 51 -11.83 7.07 -1.31
N ALA A 52 -11.48 5.78 -1.19
CA ALA A 52 -12.43 4.68 -1.20
C ALA A 52 -13.13 4.53 0.17
N ASP A 53 -14.24 3.79 0.21
CA ASP A 53 -15.01 3.60 1.45
C ASP A 53 -14.51 2.39 2.25
N THR A 54 -13.81 1.46 1.60
CA THR A 54 -13.29 0.24 2.21
C THR A 54 -11.89 -0.10 1.75
N VAL A 55 -11.17 -0.92 2.54
CA VAL A 55 -9.83 -1.43 2.17
C VAL A 55 -9.87 -2.25 0.87
N GLY A 56 -10.92 -3.04 0.63
CA GLY A 56 -11.07 -3.81 -0.60
C GLY A 56 -11.24 -2.94 -1.84
N GLU A 57 -12.03 -1.87 -1.72
CA GLU A 57 -12.17 -0.86 -2.76
C GLU A 57 -10.88 -0.07 -2.97
N ALA A 58 -10.15 0.25 -1.89
CA ALA A 58 -8.85 0.92 -1.95
C ALA A 58 -7.84 0.09 -2.75
N VAL A 59 -7.74 -1.21 -2.48
CA VAL A 59 -6.91 -2.17 -3.23
C VAL A 59 -7.30 -2.18 -4.70
N THR A 60 -8.59 -2.33 -4.99
CA THR A 60 -9.11 -2.39 -6.37
C THR A 60 -8.83 -1.09 -7.13
N THR A 61 -9.01 0.05 -6.46
CA THR A 61 -8.80 1.39 -7.01
C THR A 61 -7.33 1.63 -7.33
N ALA A 62 -6.42 1.29 -6.40
CA ALA A 62 -4.99 1.36 -6.66
C ALA A 62 -4.56 0.39 -7.77
N ALA A 63 -5.06 -0.84 -7.76
CA ALA A 63 -4.75 -1.85 -8.77
C ALA A 63 -5.13 -1.36 -10.18
N ARG A 64 -6.33 -0.82 -10.37
CA ARG A 64 -6.75 -0.23 -11.65
C ARG A 64 -5.86 0.93 -12.06
N LYS A 65 -5.50 1.81 -11.13
CA LYS A 65 -4.64 2.97 -11.40
C LYS A 65 -3.20 2.58 -11.75
N LEU A 66 -2.73 1.46 -11.19
CA LEU A 66 -1.45 0.83 -11.48
C LEU A 66 -1.50 -0.16 -12.66
N GLN A 67 -2.65 -0.30 -13.32
CA GLN A 67 -2.87 -1.21 -14.45
C GLN A 67 -2.52 -2.67 -14.11
N ILE A 68 -2.90 -3.11 -12.91
CA ILE A 68 -2.74 -4.49 -12.44
C ILE A 68 -4.03 -5.25 -12.78
N GLU A 69 -3.95 -6.19 -13.72
CA GLU A 69 -5.09 -7.04 -14.13
C GLU A 69 -5.28 -8.24 -13.19
N THR A 70 -4.18 -8.79 -12.68
CA THR A 70 -4.18 -9.88 -11.69
C THR A 70 -3.03 -9.68 -10.70
N THR A 71 -3.27 -9.88 -9.41
CA THR A 71 -2.19 -9.88 -8.42
C THR A 71 -1.38 -11.17 -8.52
N GLN A 72 -0.09 -11.11 -8.22
CA GLN A 72 0.75 -12.29 -8.17
C GLN A 72 0.54 -13.03 -6.85
N ALA A 73 0.42 -14.37 -6.90
CA ALA A 73 0.23 -15.20 -5.70
C ALA A 73 1.25 -14.95 -4.57
N ARG A 74 2.49 -14.58 -4.93
CA ARG A 74 3.56 -14.25 -3.97
C ARG A 74 3.32 -12.94 -3.20
N THR A 75 2.46 -12.07 -3.71
CA THR A 75 2.13 -10.78 -3.10
C THR A 75 0.90 -10.83 -2.20
N ASP A 76 0.10 -11.90 -2.30
CA ASP A 76 -1.20 -11.98 -1.66
C ASP A 76 -1.11 -12.05 -0.12
N THR A 77 -0.13 -12.78 0.45
CA THR A 77 0.01 -12.87 1.93
C THR A 77 0.37 -11.54 2.57
N ALA A 78 1.41 -10.86 2.07
CA ALA A 78 1.84 -9.57 2.61
C ALA A 78 0.79 -8.48 2.39
N LEU A 79 0.07 -8.54 1.26
CA LEU A 79 -1.05 -7.64 0.99
C LEU A 79 -2.21 -7.87 1.97
N LEU A 80 -2.58 -9.13 2.22
CA LEU A 80 -3.66 -9.47 3.15
C LEU A 80 -3.34 -9.05 4.59
N GLU A 81 -2.12 -9.30 5.06
CA GLU A 81 -1.67 -8.87 6.40
C GLU A 81 -1.71 -7.35 6.54
N ALA A 82 -1.19 -6.62 5.54
CA ALA A 82 -1.25 -5.17 5.54
C ALA A 82 -2.69 -4.64 5.49
N CYS A 83 -3.56 -5.24 4.68
CA CYS A 83 -4.97 -4.90 4.61
C CYS A 83 -5.68 -5.11 5.95
N ALA A 84 -5.35 -6.16 6.70
CA ALA A 84 -5.94 -6.40 8.02
C ALA A 84 -5.57 -5.28 9.03
N VAL A 85 -4.31 -4.84 9.03
CA VAL A 85 -3.85 -3.73 9.88
C VAL A 85 -4.50 -2.41 9.47
N ILE A 86 -4.55 -2.12 8.16
CA ILE A 86 -5.18 -0.91 7.65
C ILE A 86 -6.68 -0.90 7.95
N ALA A 87 -7.37 -2.04 7.82
CA ALA A 87 -8.80 -2.15 8.10
C ALA A 87 -9.15 -1.93 9.57
N ALA A 88 -8.22 -2.22 10.49
CA ALA A 88 -8.42 -2.04 11.92
C ALA A 88 -8.58 -0.56 12.32
N ASP A 89 -8.03 0.38 11.54
CA ASP A 89 -8.28 1.81 11.68
C ASP A 89 -8.19 2.52 10.33
N TYR A 90 -9.17 2.22 9.47
CA TYR A 90 -9.23 2.74 8.11
C TYR A 90 -9.32 4.28 8.05
N PRO A 91 -10.13 4.97 8.87
CA PRO A 91 -10.17 6.44 8.86
C PRO A 91 -8.83 7.08 9.23
N ALA A 92 -8.09 6.52 10.20
CA ALA A 92 -6.76 7.02 10.53
C ALA A 92 -5.76 6.81 9.39
N TRP A 93 -5.86 5.69 8.68
CA TRP A 93 -5.08 5.44 7.47
C TRP A 93 -5.38 6.46 6.37
N GLN A 94 -6.66 6.74 6.06
CA GLN A 94 -7.06 7.73 5.06
C GLN A 94 -6.51 9.13 5.39
N ALA A 95 -6.74 9.58 6.62
CA ALA A 95 -6.26 10.88 7.09
C ALA A 95 -4.73 11.00 7.04
N ARG A 96 -4.01 9.89 7.25
CA ARG A 96 -2.55 9.88 7.10
C ARG A 96 -2.13 9.95 5.64
N VAL A 97 -2.73 9.16 4.76
CA VAL A 97 -2.40 9.19 3.33
C VAL A 97 -2.61 10.60 2.76
N GLU A 98 -3.70 11.27 3.14
CA GLU A 98 -3.98 12.64 2.72
C GLU A 98 -2.84 13.62 3.09
N ARG A 99 -2.29 13.52 4.31
CA ARG A 99 -1.23 14.41 4.79
C ARG A 99 0.18 14.01 4.34
N GLU A 100 0.43 12.71 4.21
CA GLU A 100 1.79 12.15 4.25
C GLU A 100 2.11 11.22 3.05
N ALA A 101 1.31 11.24 1.97
CA ALA A 101 1.51 10.36 0.81
C ALA A 101 2.95 10.36 0.27
N VAL A 102 3.60 11.53 0.14
CA VAL A 102 4.99 11.63 -0.33
C VAL A 102 5.95 10.88 0.58
N TYR A 103 5.79 11.05 1.90
CA TYR A 103 6.61 10.39 2.91
C TYR A 103 6.44 8.87 2.88
N LEU A 104 5.19 8.39 2.83
CA LEU A 104 4.88 6.96 2.76
C LEU A 104 5.45 6.29 1.50
N VAL A 105 5.39 6.98 0.36
CA VAL A 105 5.99 6.51 -0.90
C VAL A 105 7.51 6.48 -0.82
N ALA A 106 8.13 7.49 -0.20
CA ALA A 106 9.58 7.51 0.01
C ALA A 106 10.03 6.31 0.88
N LEU A 107 9.31 6.02 1.97
CA LEU A 107 9.57 4.84 2.79
C LEU A 107 9.40 3.54 1.99
N ALA A 108 8.34 3.44 1.19
CA ALA A 108 8.12 2.27 0.34
C ALA A 108 9.27 2.05 -0.66
N ARG A 109 9.81 3.14 -1.23
CA ARG A 109 10.99 3.10 -2.10
C ARG A 109 12.25 2.63 -1.37
N VAL A 110 12.51 3.14 -0.16
CA VAL A 110 13.65 2.69 0.67
C VAL A 110 13.52 1.20 0.98
N ALA A 111 12.35 0.76 1.44
CA ALA A 111 12.08 -0.64 1.75
C ALA A 111 12.25 -1.55 0.51
N ARG A 112 11.77 -1.11 -0.66
CA ARG A 112 11.94 -1.83 -1.93
C ARG A 112 13.41 -2.02 -2.29
N THR A 113 14.21 -0.96 -2.17
CA THR A 113 15.65 -1.01 -2.45
C THR A 113 16.39 -1.94 -1.49
N ALA A 114 16.08 -1.86 -0.18
CA ALA A 114 16.69 -2.74 0.82
C ALA A 114 16.40 -4.23 0.56
N ARG A 115 15.16 -4.58 0.16
CA ARG A 115 14.78 -5.95 -0.24
C ARG A 115 15.52 -6.45 -1.48
N LYS A 116 15.88 -5.56 -2.42
CA LYS A 116 16.65 -5.92 -3.62
C LYS A 116 18.13 -6.13 -3.32
N ALA A 117 18.71 -5.40 -2.37
CA ALA A 117 20.11 -5.54 -1.99
C ALA A 117 20.41 -6.83 -1.22
N THR A 118 19.38 -7.47 -0.65
CA THR A 118 19.49 -8.71 0.14
C THR A 118 19.12 -9.98 -0.64
N ARG A 119 18.69 -9.85 -1.90
CA ARG A 119 18.43 -10.97 -2.82
C ARG A 119 19.58 -11.12 -3.80
#